data_AF-A0A2U0AJB5-F1
#
_entry.id   AF-A0A2U0AJB5-F1
#
_cell.length_a   1.000
_cell.length_b   1.000
_cell.length_c   1.000
_cell.angle_alpha   90.00
_cell.angle_beta   90.00
_cell.angle_gamma   90.00
#
_symmetry.space_group_name_H-M   'P 1'
#
loop_
_entity.id
_entity.type
_entity.pdbx_description
1 polymer ?
#
loop_
_entity_poly.entity_id
_entity_poly.type
_entity_poly.pdbx_seq_one_letter_code
_entity_poly.pdbx_strand_id
1 'polypeptide(L)'
;MAACDRRGIGQPRFTHGVHEMTKHDHTDNESGIIDSDCLEAFDHVYAYINGELHDEKTRAKIEHHLSHCKSCYSRAEMERKINERLRAKQEPSPPEQMKKRLKDLIDGF
;
A
#
# COMPACT_ATOMS: atom_id res chain seq x y z
N MET A 1 59.37 -5.43 -25.98
CA MET A 1 60.17 -4.22 -26.22
C MET A 1 59.56 -3.47 -27.40
N ALA A 2 59.18 -2.21 -27.20
CA ALA A 2 58.83 -1.18 -28.22
C ALA A 2 57.59 -1.47 -29.10
N ALA A 3 56.76 -0.52 -29.52
CA ALA A 3 56.67 0.92 -29.33
C ALA A 3 55.28 1.39 -29.83
N CYS A 4 54.80 2.52 -29.31
CA CYS A 4 53.78 3.35 -29.96
C CYS A 4 54.21 3.74 -31.39
N ASP A 5 53.29 3.82 -32.36
CA ASP A 5 53.01 5.11 -33.03
C ASP A 5 51.75 5.21 -33.92
N ARG A 6 51.07 6.34 -33.72
CA ARG A 6 50.36 7.26 -34.65
C ARG A 6 49.33 6.81 -35.70
N ARG A 7 48.13 7.38 -35.46
CA ARG A 7 47.35 8.32 -36.30
C ARG A 7 46.72 7.77 -37.59
N GLY A 8 45.39 7.85 -37.65
CA GLY A 8 44.73 8.35 -38.86
C GLY A 8 43.26 8.02 -39.08
N ILE A 9 42.41 9.01 -38.79
CA ILE A 9 41.27 9.49 -39.62
C ILE A 9 40.03 8.58 -39.79
N GLY A 10 38.87 9.08 -39.33
CA GLY A 10 37.56 8.74 -39.90
C GLY A 10 36.43 8.55 -38.88
N GLN A 11 35.80 9.64 -38.43
CA GLN A 11 34.48 9.55 -37.77
C GLN A 11 33.41 9.15 -38.79
N PRO A 12 32.37 8.43 -38.36
CA PRO A 12 31.03 8.93 -38.62
C PRO A 12 30.31 9.30 -37.32
N ARG A 13 29.83 10.55 -37.32
CA ARG A 13 29.03 11.17 -36.28
C ARG A 13 27.69 10.47 -36.18
N PHE A 14 27.52 9.61 -35.18
CA PHE A 14 26.19 9.27 -34.69
C PHE A 14 25.81 10.33 -33.65
N THR A 15 25.10 11.35 -34.11
CA THR A 15 24.33 12.23 -33.21
C THR A 15 23.22 11.38 -32.60
N HIS A 16 23.52 10.66 -31.53
CA HIS A 16 22.46 10.33 -30.58
C HIS A 16 22.03 11.67 -30.00
N GLY A 17 20.90 12.15 -30.53
CA GLY A 17 20.22 13.32 -30.03
C GLY A 17 20.13 13.21 -28.52
N VAL A 18 20.44 14.32 -27.88
CA VAL A 18 20.10 14.63 -26.50
C VAL A 18 18.77 13.95 -26.14
N HIS A 19 18.84 12.83 -25.41
CA HIS A 19 17.76 12.53 -24.50
C HIS A 19 17.89 13.61 -23.44
N GLU A 20 17.23 14.74 -23.72
CA GLU A 20 16.80 15.68 -22.73
C GLU A 20 16.08 14.83 -21.69
N MET A 21 16.79 14.58 -20.59
CA MET A 21 16.16 14.19 -19.35
C MET A 21 15.28 15.37 -19.01
N THR A 22 14.06 15.39 -19.55
CA THR A 22 12.98 16.21 -19.03
C THR A 22 12.99 15.86 -17.56
N LYS A 23 13.48 16.81 -16.76
CA LYS A 23 13.44 16.73 -15.31
C LYS A 23 11.98 16.46 -15.02
N HIS A 24 11.66 15.21 -14.71
CA HIS A 24 10.33 14.89 -14.25
C HIS A 24 10.29 15.57 -12.90
N ASP A 25 9.66 16.73 -12.90
CA ASP A 25 9.49 17.58 -11.75
C ASP A 25 8.57 16.82 -10.80
N HIS A 26 9.18 15.94 -10.00
CA HIS A 26 8.59 15.55 -8.75
C HIS A 26 8.81 16.75 -7.84
N THR A 27 7.90 17.72 -7.97
CA THR A 27 7.69 18.76 -6.98
C THR A 27 7.31 18.08 -5.67
N ASP A 28 8.31 17.64 -4.94
CA ASP A 28 8.18 17.27 -3.54
C ASP A 28 8.34 18.57 -2.73
N ASN A 29 7.34 18.83 -1.86
CA ASN A 29 7.27 19.87 -0.81
C ASN A 29 6.76 21.25 -1.32
N GLU A 30 5.78 21.95 -0.73
CA GLU A 30 5.33 22.11 0.66
C GLU A 30 3.83 22.47 0.64
N SER A 31 2.92 21.65 1.18
CA SER A 31 2.47 21.82 2.56
C SER A 31 1.78 20.53 2.99
N GLY A 32 2.41 19.80 3.89
CA GLY A 32 1.80 18.67 4.60
C GLY A 32 0.71 19.15 5.56
N ILE A 33 -0.35 19.75 5.01
CA ILE A 33 -1.62 19.85 5.71
C ILE A 33 -2.26 18.50 5.48
N ILE A 34 -2.14 17.61 6.46
CA ILE A 34 -3.05 16.48 6.55
C ILE A 34 -4.41 17.14 6.76
N ASP A 35 -5.24 17.13 5.73
CA ASP A 35 -6.62 17.60 5.79
C ASP A 35 -7.29 17.00 7.04
N SER A 36 -8.12 17.75 7.77
CA SER A 36 -8.80 17.21 8.95
C SER A 36 -9.58 15.95 8.60
N ASP A 37 -10.08 15.87 7.36
CA ASP A 37 -10.80 14.71 6.84
C ASP A 37 -9.88 13.48 6.66
N CYS A 38 -8.59 13.69 6.34
CA CYS A 38 -7.60 12.61 6.32
C CYS A 38 -7.28 12.11 7.73
N LEU A 39 -7.21 13.01 8.73
CA LEU A 39 -6.99 12.63 10.13
C LEU A 39 -8.18 11.85 10.71
N GLU A 40 -9.41 12.34 10.50
CA GLU A 40 -10.64 11.64 10.92
C GLU A 40 -10.75 10.28 10.22
N ALA A 41 -10.40 10.21 8.93
CA ALA A 41 -10.36 8.94 8.22
C ALA A 41 -9.32 7.97 8.82
N PHE A 42 -8.14 8.43 9.25
CA PHE A 42 -7.13 7.57 9.87
C PHE A 42 -7.60 6.90 11.17
N ASP A 43 -8.37 7.62 11.99
CA ASP A 43 -8.87 7.07 13.26
C ASP A 43 -9.84 5.91 13.05
N HIS A 44 -10.57 5.91 11.93
CA HIS A 44 -11.61 4.93 11.64
C HIS A 44 -11.27 3.95 10.51
N VAL A 45 -10.18 4.16 9.75
CA VAL A 45 -9.85 3.33 8.58
C VAL A 45 -9.59 1.87 8.96
N TYR A 46 -8.97 1.61 10.12
CA TYR A 46 -8.69 0.26 10.59
C TYR A 46 -9.97 -0.48 10.97
N ALA A 47 -10.86 0.17 11.73
CA ALA A 47 -12.17 -0.37 12.06
C ALA A 47 -13.01 -0.62 10.80
N TYR A 48 -12.96 0.29 9.82
CA TYR A 48 -13.61 0.12 8.53
C TYR A 48 -13.05 -1.09 7.75
N ILE A 49 -11.73 -1.25 7.66
CA ILE A 49 -11.09 -2.37 6.94
C ILE A 49 -11.39 -3.73 7.57
N ASN A 50 -11.50 -3.79 8.90
CA ASN A 50 -11.80 -5.02 9.62
C ASN A 50 -13.30 -5.35 9.69
N GLY A 51 -14.17 -4.43 9.24
CA GLY A 51 -15.63 -4.58 9.37
C GLY A 51 -16.14 -4.35 10.79
N GLU A 52 -15.35 -3.70 11.65
CA GLU A 52 -15.66 -3.38 13.05
C GLU A 52 -16.37 -2.02 13.20
N LEU A 53 -16.60 -1.32 12.09
CA LEU A 53 -17.30 -0.04 12.09
C LEU A 53 -18.83 -0.26 11.95
N HIS A 54 -19.55 -0.12 13.05
CA HIS A 54 -21.00 -0.33 13.11
C HIS A 54 -21.84 0.92 12.81
N ASP A 55 -21.24 2.12 12.86
CA ASP A 55 -21.94 3.36 12.53
C ASP A 55 -21.97 3.60 11.02
N GLU A 56 -23.17 3.56 10.44
CA GLU A 56 -23.39 3.72 9.00
C GLU A 56 -22.94 5.09 8.49
N LYS A 57 -23.13 6.15 9.27
CA LYS A 57 -22.75 7.51 8.86
C LYS A 57 -21.24 7.64 8.72
N THR A 58 -20.50 7.16 9.71
CA THR A 58 -19.03 7.15 9.70
C THR A 58 -18.51 6.25 8.57
N ARG A 59 -19.16 5.11 8.33
CA ARG A 59 -18.81 4.24 7.19
C ARG A 59 -18.95 4.96 5.84
N ALA A 60 -20.08 5.59 5.59
CA ALA A 60 -20.32 6.34 4.35
C ALA A 60 -19.33 7.50 4.15
N LYS A 61 -18.97 8.21 5.22
CA LYS A 61 -17.93 9.26 5.18
C LYS A 61 -16.57 8.70 4.76
N ILE A 62 -16.15 7.58 5.33
CA ILE A 62 -14.86 6.95 4.99
C ILE A 62 -14.88 6.44 3.55
N GLU A 63 -15.98 5.82 3.11
CA GLU A 63 -16.13 5.38 1.73
C GLU A 63 -16.02 6.54 0.74
N HIS A 64 -16.71 7.64 1.03
CA HIS A 64 -16.59 8.87 0.26
C HIS A 64 -15.13 9.38 0.26
N HIS A 65 -14.47 9.44 1.41
CA HIS A 65 -13.09 9.90 1.50
C HIS A 65 -12.12 9.00 0.71
N LEU A 66 -12.23 7.67 0.85
CA LEU A 66 -11.39 6.70 0.13
C LEU A 66 -11.61 6.75 -1.39
N SER A 67 -12.78 7.19 -1.86
CA SER A 67 -13.03 7.38 -3.30
C SER A 67 -12.36 8.62 -3.88
N HIS A 68 -12.02 9.63 -3.06
CA HIS A 68 -11.42 10.90 -3.50
C HIS A 68 -9.95 11.07 -3.10
N CYS A 69 -9.49 10.39 -2.04
CA CYS A 69 -8.15 10.53 -1.49
C CYS A 69 -7.26 9.34 -1.86
N LYS A 70 -6.36 9.54 -2.84
CA LYS A 70 -5.44 8.49 -3.32
C LYS A 70 -4.48 7.97 -2.24
N SER A 71 -4.00 8.83 -1.34
CA SER A 71 -3.07 8.45 -0.28
C SER A 71 -3.75 7.55 0.76
N CYS A 72 -4.93 7.92 1.24
CA CYS A 72 -5.73 7.11 2.15
C CYS A 72 -6.19 5.81 1.51
N TYR A 73 -6.59 5.84 0.22
CA TYR A 73 -6.90 4.63 -0.54
C TYR A 73 -5.71 3.66 -0.60
N SER A 74 -4.52 4.16 -0.96
CA SER A 74 -3.32 3.31 -1.10
C SER A 74 -2.93 2.66 0.24
N ARG A 75 -3.06 3.39 1.35
CA ARG A 75 -2.82 2.85 2.70
C ARG A 75 -3.87 1.80 3.06
N ALA A 76 -5.15 2.07 2.81
CA ALA A 76 -6.22 1.11 3.09
C ALA A 76 -6.07 -0.17 2.25
N GLU A 77 -5.65 -0.05 0.99
CA GLU A 77 -5.40 -1.20 0.10
C GLU A 77 -4.24 -2.06 0.61
N MET A 78 -3.14 -1.44 1.07
CA MET A 78 -2.01 -2.16 1.66
C MET A 78 -2.45 -3.01 2.85
N GLU A 79 -3.18 -2.41 3.79
CA GLU A 79 -3.67 -3.09 5.00
C GLU A 79 -4.63 -4.23 4.66
N ARG A 80 -5.53 -4.04 3.67
CA ARG A 80 -6.41 -5.11 3.17
C ARG A 80 -5.61 -6.31 2.65
N LYS A 81 -4.56 -6.08 1.85
CA LYS A 81 -3.68 -7.14 1.34
C LYS A 81 -2.90 -7.84 2.44
N ILE A 82 -2.49 -7.12 3.48
CA ILE A 82 -1.84 -7.71 4.66
C ILE A 82 -2.81 -8.65 5.38
N ASN A 83 -4.02 -8.17 5.67
CA ASN A 83 -5.06 -8.95 6.32
C ASN A 83 -5.46 -10.20 5.53
N GLU A 84 -5.57 -10.09 4.21
CA GLU A 84 -5.85 -11.22 3.32
C GLU A 84 -4.75 -12.29 3.41
N ARG A 85 -3.47 -11.87 3.35
CA ARG A 85 -2.32 -12.78 3.50
C ARG A 85 -2.27 -13.42 4.88
N LEU A 86 -2.65 -12.69 5.93
CA LEU A 86 -2.71 -13.23 7.29
C LEU A 86 -3.79 -14.30 7.39
N ARG A 87 -4.99 -14.03 6.88
CA ARG A 87 -6.10 -14.99 6.84
C ARG A 87 -5.74 -16.25 6.04
N ALA A 88 -5.06 -16.10 4.91
CA ALA A 88 -4.61 -17.23 4.09
C ALA A 88 -3.59 -18.14 4.81
N LYS A 89 -2.86 -17.62 5.80
CA LYS A 89 -1.90 -18.39 6.60
C LYS A 89 -2.50 -19.00 7.86
N GLN A 90 -3.74 -18.63 8.24
CA GLN A 90 -4.38 -19.21 9.40
C GLN A 90 -4.75 -20.67 9.11
N GLU A 91 -4.37 -21.59 10.01
CA GLU A 91 -4.79 -22.98 9.89
C GLU A 91 -6.32 -23.09 10.01
N PRO A 92 -6.98 -23.84 9.11
CA PRO A 92 -8.43 -23.78 8.92
C PRO A 92 -9.26 -24.48 10.01
N SER A 93 -8.67 -25.00 11.09
CA SER A 93 -9.49 -25.47 12.21
C SER A 93 -8.71 -25.67 13.49
N PRO A 94 -9.26 -25.25 14.65
CA PRO A 94 -8.79 -25.74 15.93
C PRO A 94 -9.01 -27.28 16.02
N PRO A 95 -8.16 -28.03 16.73
CA PRO A 95 -8.31 -29.47 16.90
C PRO A 95 -9.70 -29.86 17.43
N GLU A 96 -10.25 -30.97 16.94
CA GLU A 96 -11.59 -31.45 17.33
C GLU A 96 -11.73 -31.65 18.84
N GLN A 97 -10.66 -32.05 19.53
CA GLN A 97 -10.66 -32.18 20.99
C GLN A 97 -10.92 -30.83 21.69
N MET A 98 -10.42 -29.73 21.14
CA MET A 98 -10.63 -28.39 21.67
C MET A 98 -12.08 -27.94 21.43
N LYS A 99 -12.62 -28.20 20.23
CA LYS A 99 -14.04 -27.93 19.90
C LYS A 99 -14.99 -28.66 20.84
N LYS A 100 -14.71 -29.95 21.10
CA LYS A 100 -15.49 -30.77 22.03
C LYS A 100 -15.46 -30.22 23.45
N ARG A 101 -14.28 -29.91 23.98
CA ARG A 101 -14.13 -29.31 25.32
C ARG A 101 -14.91 -28.00 25.45
N LEU A 102 -14.86 -27.14 24.41
CA LEU A 102 -15.58 -25.88 24.40
C LEU A 102 -17.11 -26.09 24.40
N LYS A 103 -17.59 -27.06 23.62
CA LYS A 103 -19.01 -27.41 23.58
C LYS A 103 -19.51 -27.93 24.94
N ASP A 104 -18.76 -28.84 25.55
CA ASP A 104 -19.08 -29.39 26.87
C ASP A 104 -19.16 -28.29 27.96
N LEU A 105 -18.32 -27.24 27.84
CA LEU A 105 -18.35 -26.06 28.72
C LEU A 105 -19.61 -25.20 28.50
N ILE A 106 -20.02 -24.97 27.25
CA ILE A 106 -21.18 -24.14 26.92
C ILE A 106 -22.49 -24.86 27.29
N ASP A 107 -22.60 -26.15 26.99
CA ASP A 107 -23.79 -26.96 27.26
C ASP A 107 -24.01 -27.24 28.75
N GLY A 108 -22.99 -26.98 29.59
CA GLY A 108 -23.04 -27.14 31.05
C GLY A 108 -23.48 -25.91 31.84
N PHE A 109 -23.71 -24.77 31.17
CA PHE A 109 -24.33 -23.57 31.74
C PHE A 109 -25.86 -23.61 31.58
#